data_AF-A4J4K3-F1
#
_entry.id   AF-A4J4K3-F1
#
_cell.length_a   1.000
_cell.length_b   1.000
_cell.length_c   1.000
_cell.angle_alpha   90.00
_cell.angle_beta   90.00
_cell.angle_gamma   90.00
#
_symmetry.space_group_name_H-M   'P 1'
#
loop_
_entity.id
_entity.type
_entity.pdbx_description
1 polymer ?
#
loop_
_entity_poly.entity_id
_entity_poly.type
_entity_poly.pdbx_seq_one_letter_code
_entity_poly.pdbx_strand_id
1 'polypeptide(L)'
;MFCLDAYGMTENTAKNIASVMMCGMSVEVFDEMANMVTANAAISLEGLGQEMDISPPTLIVGKNVVTRISSVKTLAAEISTEVGVIEVNIGLEI
;
A
#
# COMPACT_ATOMS: atom_id res chain seq x y z
N MET A 1 -2.45 -13.54 16.13
CA MET A 1 -1.19 -13.16 15.46
C MET A 1 -1.47 -11.87 14.73
N PHE A 2 -0.75 -10.80 15.05
CA PHE A 2 -0.94 -9.50 14.42
C PHE A 2 0.14 -9.33 13.36
N CYS A 3 -0.27 -8.99 12.14
CA CYS A 3 0.65 -8.67 11.04
C CYS A 3 0.56 -7.16 10.84
N LEU A 4 1.73 -6.55 10.72
CA LEU A 4 1.89 -5.15 10.39
C LEU A 4 2.48 -5.08 9.01
N ASP A 5 1.69 -4.65 8.05
CA ASP A 5 2.13 -4.44 6.69
C ASP A 5 2.06 -2.97 6.29
N ALA A 6 3.04 -2.54 5.50
CA ALA A 6 3.06 -1.20 4.96
C ALA A 6 3.63 -1.21 3.54
N TYR A 7 2.96 -0.44 2.68
CA TYR A 7 3.30 -0.28 1.28
C TYR A 7 3.80 1.14 1.06
N GLY A 8 5.07 1.27 0.69
CA GLY A 8 5.71 2.52 0.33
C GLY A 8 5.78 2.67 -1.19
N MET A 9 5.41 3.84 -1.71
CA MET A 9 5.54 4.13 -3.14
C MET A 9 5.60 5.64 -3.38
N THR A 10 6.08 6.04 -4.56
CA THR A 10 6.05 7.45 -4.97
C THR A 10 4.64 7.88 -5.39
N GLU A 11 4.34 9.18 -5.30
CA GLU A 11 3.04 9.72 -5.75
C GLU A 11 2.74 9.38 -7.22
N ASN A 12 3.76 9.42 -8.09
CA ASN A 12 3.60 9.03 -9.49
C ASN A 12 3.23 7.55 -9.64
N THR A 13 3.87 6.66 -8.88
CA THR A 13 3.53 5.23 -8.86
C THR A 13 2.12 5.01 -8.33
N ALA A 14 1.72 5.71 -7.27
CA ALA A 14 0.36 5.64 -6.74
C ALA A 14 -0.70 6.09 -7.76
N LYS A 15 -0.44 7.17 -8.51
CA LYS A 15 -1.31 7.63 -9.61
C LYS A 15 -1.40 6.61 -10.74
N ASN A 16 -0.30 5.98 -11.12
CA ASN A 16 -0.31 4.94 -12.15
C ASN A 16 -1.09 3.69 -11.70
N ILE A 17 -0.93 3.27 -10.44
CA ILE A 17 -1.70 2.16 -9.86
C ILE A 17 -3.20 2.49 -9.85
N ALA A 18 -3.56 3.67 -9.35
CA ALA A 18 -4.94 4.13 -9.35
C ALA A 18 -5.51 4.22 -10.78
N SER A 19 -4.70 4.68 -11.75
CA SER A 19 -5.08 4.73 -13.16
C SER A 19 -5.40 3.35 -13.73
N VAL A 20 -4.56 2.34 -13.45
CA VAL A 20 -4.82 0.94 -13.84
C VAL A 20 -6.10 0.42 -13.20
N MET A 21 -6.34 0.75 -11.93
CA MET A 21 -7.58 0.37 -11.23
C MET A 21 -8.83 1.07 -11.78
N MET A 22 -8.69 2.27 -12.36
CA MET A 22 -9.75 3.02 -13.05
C MET A 22 -9.84 2.69 -14.55
N CYS A 23 -9.53 1.45 -14.95
CA CYS A 23 -9.58 0.98 -16.34
C CYS A 23 -8.65 1.75 -17.30
N GLY A 24 -7.49 2.22 -16.80
CA GLY A 24 -6.49 2.94 -17.60
C GLY A 24 -6.76 4.44 -17.77
N MET A 25 -7.70 5.01 -17.01
CA MET A 25 -7.96 6.45 -17.03
C MET A 25 -6.87 7.21 -16.26
N SER A 26 -6.30 8.28 -16.84
CA SER A 26 -5.25 9.06 -16.19
C SER A 26 -5.74 9.72 -14.90
N VAL A 27 -4.98 9.59 -13.82
CA VAL A 27 -5.23 10.24 -12.53
C VAL A 27 -4.25 11.41 -12.38
N GLU A 28 -4.66 12.61 -12.78
CA GLU A 28 -3.81 13.81 -12.69
C GLU A 28 -3.63 14.26 -11.23
N VAL A 29 -4.70 14.18 -10.45
CA VAL A 29 -4.74 14.53 -9.03
C VAL A 29 -5.07 13.27 -8.25
N PHE A 30 -4.22 12.91 -7.29
CA PHE A 30 -4.53 11.83 -6.36
C PHE A 30 -5.55 12.38 -5.35
N ASP A 31 -6.82 12.25 -5.69
CA ASP A 31 -7.96 12.77 -4.94
C ASP A 31 -8.54 11.72 -3.97
N GLU A 32 -9.66 12.04 -3.32
CA GLU A 32 -10.33 11.10 -2.40
C GLU A 32 -10.79 9.82 -3.09
N MET A 33 -11.17 9.84 -4.37
CA MET A 33 -11.59 8.65 -5.10
C MET A 33 -10.40 7.74 -5.40
N ALA A 34 -9.28 8.29 -5.88
CA ALA A 34 -8.04 7.54 -6.10
C ALA A 34 -7.52 6.95 -4.78
N ASN A 35 -7.65 7.70 -3.68
CA ASN A 35 -7.36 7.23 -2.32
C ASN A 35 -8.24 6.03 -1.94
N MET A 36 -9.57 6.14 -2.06
CA MET A 36 -10.49 5.04 -1.70
C MET A 36 -10.27 3.78 -2.53
N VAL A 37 -10.00 3.93 -3.84
CA VAL A 37 -9.72 2.79 -4.73
C VAL A 37 -8.41 2.12 -4.35
N THR A 38 -7.36 2.89 -4.08
CA THR A 38 -6.05 2.35 -3.66
C THR A 38 -6.14 1.67 -2.28
N ALA A 39 -6.88 2.27 -1.33
CA ALA A 39 -7.11 1.67 -0.01
C ALA A 39 -7.87 0.34 -0.12
N ASN A 40 -8.89 0.26 -0.99
CA ASN A 40 -9.62 -0.98 -1.22
C ASN A 40 -8.74 -2.06 -1.86
N ALA A 41 -7.79 -1.67 -2.72
CA ALA A 41 -6.84 -2.61 -3.30
C ALA A 41 -5.85 -3.14 -2.25
N ALA A 42 -5.37 -2.31 -1.33
CA ALA A 42 -4.56 -2.75 -0.19
C ALA A 42 -5.31 -3.81 0.64
N ILE A 43 -6.58 -3.54 1.01
CA ILE A 43 -7.45 -4.51 1.72
C ILE A 43 -7.59 -5.82 0.93
N SER A 44 -7.77 -5.73 -0.38
CA SER A 44 -7.95 -6.90 -1.25
C SER A 44 -6.68 -7.75 -1.35
N LEU A 45 -5.50 -7.13 -1.32
CA LEU A 45 -4.22 -7.84 -1.28
C LEU A 45 -4.01 -8.57 0.05
N GLU A 46 -4.47 -7.98 1.15
CA GLU A 46 -4.37 -8.55 2.50
C GLU A 46 -5.37 -9.71 2.74
N GLY A 47 -6.57 -9.64 2.14
CA GLY A 47 -7.61 -10.66 2.29
C GLY A 47 -7.38 -12.00 1.59
N LEU A 48 -6.24 -12.20 0.92
CA LEU A 48 -6.03 -13.29 -0.04
C LEU A 48 -5.49 -14.62 0.53
N GLY A 49 -5.43 -14.86 1.84
CA GLY A 49 -4.92 -16.19 2.27
C GLY A 49 -4.89 -16.62 3.73
N GLN A 50 -5.34 -15.83 4.72
CA GLN A 50 -5.30 -16.29 6.13
C GLN A 50 -6.35 -15.60 7.00
N GLU A 51 -6.86 -16.32 8.02
CA GLU A 51 -7.66 -15.73 9.13
C GLU A 51 -6.75 -14.85 10.00
N MET A 52 -6.44 -13.65 9.50
CA MET A 52 -5.78 -12.60 10.27
C MET A 52 -6.79 -11.55 10.67
N ASP A 53 -6.67 -11.06 11.90
CA ASP A 53 -7.49 -9.96 12.41
C ASP A 53 -6.86 -8.65 11.92
N ILE A 54 -7.41 -8.10 10.84
CA ILE A 54 -6.84 -6.98 10.09
C ILE A 54 -7.54 -5.69 10.46
N SER A 55 -6.76 -4.66 10.81
CA SER A 55 -7.28 -3.31 11.04
C SER A 55 -7.49 -2.59 9.71
N PRO A 56 -8.41 -1.60 9.63
CA PRO A 56 -8.56 -0.79 8.41
C PRO A 56 -7.21 -0.18 7.99
N PRO A 57 -6.85 -0.18 6.70
CA PRO A 57 -5.59 0.39 6.25
C PRO A 57 -5.57 1.90 6.50
N THR A 58 -4.40 2.42 6.82
CA THR A 58 -4.18 3.87 6.97
C THR A 58 -3.35 4.37 5.80
N LEU A 59 -3.95 5.17 4.91
CA LEU A 59 -3.18 5.84 3.85
C LEU A 59 -2.50 7.10 4.40
N ILE A 60 -1.20 7.22 4.17
CA ILE A 60 -0.41 8.41 4.51
C ILE A 60 0.15 9.02 3.22
N VAL A 61 -0.23 10.27 2.93
CA VAL A 61 0.25 11.03 1.76
C VAL A 61 1.02 12.25 2.24
N GLY A 62 2.25 12.42 1.75
CA GLY A 62 3.08 13.57 2.09
C GLY A 62 4.43 13.52 1.39
N LYS A 63 5.16 14.64 1.43
CA LYS A 63 6.55 14.68 0.96
C LYS A 63 7.48 14.20 2.08
N ASN A 64 8.38 13.26 1.77
CA ASN A 64 9.33 12.67 2.72
C ASN A 64 8.67 12.02 3.95
N VAL A 65 7.62 11.23 3.72
CA VAL A 65 6.99 10.43 4.79
C VAL A 65 7.97 9.34 5.22
N VAL A 66 8.37 9.36 6.49
CA VAL A 66 9.13 8.28 7.12
C VAL A 66 8.22 7.64 8.16
N THR A 67 7.75 6.42 7.87
CA THR A 67 6.85 5.69 8.77
C THR A 67 7.61 4.59 9.48
N ARG A 68 7.60 4.60 10.81
CA ARG A 68 8.19 3.54 11.64
C ARG A 68 7.08 2.56 12.01
N ILE A 69 7.07 1.42 11.34
CA ILE A 69 5.93 0.49 11.37
C ILE A 69 5.85 -0.28 12.70
N SER A 70 6.98 -0.74 13.25
CA SER A 70 7.08 -1.30 14.61
C SER A 70 8.56 -1.62 14.94
N SER A 71 8.82 -2.06 16.17
CA SER A 71 10.12 -2.64 16.58
C SER A 71 10.18 -4.16 16.38
N VAL A 72 9.14 -4.77 15.80
CA VAL A 72 9.14 -6.20 15.44
C VAL A 72 10.04 -6.48 14.24
N LYS A 73 10.41 -7.76 14.08
CA LYS A 73 11.22 -8.19 12.94
C LYS A 73 10.41 -8.06 11.65
N THR A 74 10.84 -7.16 10.78
CA THR A 74 10.18 -6.84 9.51
C THR A 74 10.97 -7.41 8.34
N LEU A 75 10.27 -8.02 7.39
CA LEU A 75 10.77 -8.36 6.07
C LEU A 75 10.43 -7.20 5.11
N ALA A 76 11.47 -6.59 4.54
CA ALA A 76 11.32 -5.55 3.53
C ALA A 76 11.64 -6.13 2.14
N ALA A 77 10.79 -5.88 1.17
CA ALA A 77 10.96 -6.30 -0.21
C ALA A 77 10.57 -5.17 -1.16
N GLU A 78 11.35 -4.95 -2.21
CA GLU A 78 10.98 -4.02 -3.29
C GLU A 78 10.44 -4.81 -4.48
N ILE A 79 9.28 -4.38 -4.97
CA ILE A 79 8.61 -4.95 -6.14
C ILE A 79 8.69 -3.91 -7.25
N SER A 80 9.46 -4.22 -8.30
CA SER A 80 9.50 -3.42 -9.52
C SER A 80 8.39 -3.85 -10.46
N THR A 81 7.48 -2.94 -10.79
CA THR A 81 6.37 -3.17 -11.72
C THR A 81 6.44 -2.19 -12.90
N GLU A 82 5.65 -2.42 -13.95
CA GLU A 82 5.54 -1.50 -15.10
C GLU A 82 5.04 -0.11 -14.70
N VAL A 83 4.30 -0.01 -13.58
CA VAL A 83 3.74 1.25 -13.06
C VAL A 83 4.64 1.95 -12.04
N GLY A 84 5.74 1.30 -11.62
CA GLY A 84 6.73 1.84 -10.69
C GLY A 84 7.20 0.84 -9.63
N VAL A 85 7.98 1.33 -8.67
CA VAL A 85 8.51 0.51 -7.55
C VAL A 85 7.58 0.63 -6.36
N ILE A 86 7.24 -0.51 -5.76
CA ILE A 86 6.47 -0.62 -4.53
C ILE A 86 7.37 -1.29 -3.49
N GLU A 87 7.60 -0.60 -2.38
CA GLU A 87 8.27 -1.15 -1.21
C GLU A 87 7.22 -1.82 -0.31
N VAL A 88 7.41 -3.08 0.02
CA VAL A 88 6.53 -3.87 0.88
C VAL A 88 7.27 -4.22 2.14
N ASN A 89 6.73 -3.82 3.28
CA ASN A 89 7.27 -4.10 4.59
C ASN A 89 6.28 -4.96 5.36
N ILE A 90 6.66 -6.17 5.78
CA ILE A 90 5.81 -7.12 6.50
C ILE A 90 6.47 -7.46 7.84
N GLY A 91 5.86 -7.03 8.94
CA GLY A 91 6.24 -7.37 10.30
C GLY A 91 5.28 -8.40 10.90
N LEU A 92 5.83 -9.46 11.49
CA LEU A 92 5.05 -10.49 12.17
C LEU A 92 5.27 -10.35 13.68
N GLU A 93 4.20 -10.09 14.41
CA GLU A 93 4.18 -10.09 15.88
C GLU A 93 3.51 -11.39 16.36
N ILE A 94 4.29 -12.20 17.08
CA ILE A 94 3.92 -13.54 17.57
C ILE A 94 3.29 -13.46 18.94
#